data_AF-A0A660YL45-F1
#
_entry.id   AF-A0A660YL45-F1
#
_cell.length_a   1.000
_cell.length_b   1.000
_cell.length_c   1.000
_cell.angle_alpha   90.00
_cell.angle_beta   90.00
_cell.angle_gamma   90.00
#
_symmetry.space_group_name_H-M   'P 1'
#
loop_
_entity.id
_entity.type
_entity.pdbx_description
1 polymer ?
#
loop_
_entity_poly.entity_id
_entity_poly.type
_entity_poly.pdbx_seq_one_letter_code
_entity_poly.pdbx_strand_id
1 'polypeptide(L)' 'AIYERNAINSGFPIITFDLIEKGIENGEVITINFETGKIIREKTGEEIEAVPFSDVQMDIYQKGGLLR' A
#
# COMPACT_ATOMS: atom_id res chain seq x y z
N ALA A 1 -3.38 4.87 13.53
CA ALA A 1 -4.67 4.40 14.07
C ALA A 1 -5.89 5.10 13.45
N ILE A 2 -6.25 6.35 13.81
CA ILE A 2 -7.49 6.98 13.30
C ILE A 2 -7.46 7.19 11.77
N TYR A 3 -6.37 7.73 11.24
CA TYR A 3 -6.24 8.00 9.80
C TYR A 3 -6.31 6.71 8.97
N GLU A 4 -5.51 5.72 9.35
CA GLU A 4 -5.48 4.40 8.71
C GLU A 4 -6.85 3.73 8.66
N ARG A 5 -7.58 3.73 9.79
CA ARG A 5 -8.95 3.19 9.83
C ARG A 5 -9.89 3.93 8.87
N ASN A 6 -9.79 5.27 8.81
CA ASN A 6 -10.64 6.06 7.93
C ASN A 6 -10.31 5.84 6.46
N ALA A 7 -9.02 5.71 6.12
CA ALA A 7 -8.55 5.37 4.79
C ALA A 7 -9.11 4.01 4.34
N ILE A 8 -8.91 2.96 5.15
CA ILE A 8 -9.45 1.62 4.89
C ILE A 8 -10.97 1.68 4.69
N ASN A 9 -11.69 2.29 5.63
CA ASN A 9 -13.16 2.35 5.56
C ASN A 9 -13.69 3.10 4.33
N SER A 10 -12.88 4.00 3.76
CA SER A 10 -13.23 4.76 2.55
C SER A 10 -12.81 4.05 1.27
N GLY A 11 -12.20 2.86 1.36
CA GLY A 11 -11.63 2.15 0.21
C GLY A 11 -10.36 2.81 -0.34
N PHE A 12 -9.70 3.66 0.46
CA PHE A 12 -8.45 4.30 0.07
C PHE A 12 -7.29 3.32 0.31
N PRO A 13 -6.49 3.00 -0.72
CA PRO A 13 -5.37 2.08 -0.57
C PRO A 13 -4.27 2.74 0.27
N ILE A 14 -3.94 2.13 1.41
CA ILE A 14 -2.90 2.60 2.33
C ILE A 14 -2.04 1.42 2.79
N ILE A 15 -0.72 1.57 2.75
CA ILE A 15 0.24 0.57 3.19
C ILE A 15 1.29 1.22 4.09
N THR A 16 1.80 0.46 5.05
CA THR A 16 2.84 0.92 5.98
C THR A 16 4.14 0.21 5.69
N PHE A 17 5.21 0.97 5.46
CA PHE A 17 6.57 0.46 5.28
C PHE A 17 7.58 1.58 5.59
N ASP A 18 8.84 1.22 5.82
CA ASP A 18 9.90 2.20 6.00
C ASP A 18 10.32 2.77 4.64
N LEU A 19 9.91 4.00 4.36
CA LEU A 19 10.23 4.71 3.13
C LEU A 19 11.65 5.32 3.16
N ILE A 20 12.11 5.76 4.33
CA ILE A 20 13.32 6.59 4.47
C ILE A 20 14.56 5.72 4.35
N GLU A 21 14.57 4.56 5.00
CA GLU A 21 15.67 3.60 4.88
C GLU A 21 15.87 3.11 3.43
N LYS A 22 14.81 3.18 2.61
CA LYS A 22 14.83 2.70 1.21
C LYS A 22 15.27 3.76 0.21
N GLY A 23 15.45 5.02 0.65
CA GLY A 23 15.98 6.08 -0.21
C GLY A 23 15.15 6.32 -1.47
N ILE A 24 13.82 6.23 -1.37
CA ILE A 24 12.91 6.57 -2.46
C ILE A 24 12.94 8.09 -2.66
N GLU A 25 13.14 8.50 -3.91
CA GLU A 25 13.28 9.92 -4.27
C GLU A 25 11.95 10.52 -4.75
N ASN A 26 11.80 11.84 -4.64
CA ASN A 26 10.66 12.54 -5.20
C ASN A 26 10.63 12.38 -6.73
N GLY A 27 9.47 11.97 -7.27
CA GLY A 27 9.28 11.71 -8.69
C GLY A 27 9.67 10.30 -9.14
N GLU A 28 10.12 9.44 -8.22
CA GLU A 28 10.37 8.04 -8.52
C GLU A 28 9.06 7.27 -8.74
N VAL A 29 9.04 6.39 -9.74
CA VAL A 29 7.91 5.49 -10.01
C VAL A 29 8.14 4.19 -9.27
N ILE A 30 7.13 3.76 -8.51
CA ILE A 30 7.11 2.48 -7.81
C ILE A 30 5.83 1.72 -8.15
N THR A 31 5.94 0.41 -8.24
CA THR A 31 4.80 -0.51 -8.39
C THR A 31 4.55 -1.21 -7.07
N ILE A 32 3.29 -1.30 -6.64
CA ILE A 32 2.91 -1.94 -5.38
C ILE A 32 1.88 -3.03 -5.68
N ASN A 33 2.13 -4.23 -5.17
CA ASN A 33 1.16 -5.31 -5.11
C ASN A 33 0.55 -5.36 -3.69
N PHE A 34 -0.71 -4.97 -3.56
CA PHE A 34 -1.40 -4.97 -2.26
C PHE A 34 -1.73 -6.36 -1.73
N GLU A 35 -1.84 -7.38 -2.58
CA GLU A 35 -2.08 -8.77 -2.18
C GLU A 35 -0.84 -9.37 -1.51
N THR A 36 0.34 -9.13 -2.07
CA THR A 36 1.59 -9.73 -1.60
C THR A 36 2.40 -8.80 -0.71
N GLY A 37 2.10 -7.50 -0.72
CA GLY A 37 2.91 -6.48 -0.06
C GLY A 37 4.22 -6.16 -0.80
N LYS A 38 4.42 -6.71 -2.00
CA LYS A 38 5.65 -6.49 -2.78
C LYS A 38 5.64 -5.12 -3.43
N ILE A 39 6.72 -4.37 -3.24
CA ILE A 39 6.98 -3.07 -3.86
C ILE A 39 8.17 -3.21 -4.79
N ILE A 40 8.06 -2.69 -6.02
CA ILE A 40 9.13 -2.69 -7.02
C ILE A 40 9.48 -1.24 -7.31
N ARG A 41 10.76 -0.90 -7.17
CA ARG A 41 11.29 0.40 -7.60
C ARG A 41 11.66 0.31 -9.07
N GLU A 42 10.90 0.96 -9.94
CA GLU A 42 11.12 0.87 -11.39
C GLU A 42 12.48 1.45 -11.81
N LYS A 43 13.00 2.42 -11.05
CA LYS A 43 14.31 3.05 -11.30
C LYS A 43 15.49 2.10 -11.09
N THR A 44 15.43 1.25 -10.05
CA THR A 44 16.57 0.40 -9.62
C THR A 44 16.34 -1.09 -9.85
N GLY A 45 15.08 -1.51 -10.05
CA GLY A 45 14.66 -2.91 -10.03
C GLY A 45 14.66 -3.54 -8.63
N GLU A 46 14.88 -2.75 -7.58
CA GLU A 46 14.90 -3.23 -6.20
C GLU A 46 13.49 -3.65 -5.75
N GLU A 47 13.41 -4.79 -5.07
CA GLU A 47 12.20 -5.30 -4.46
C GLU A 47 12.21 -5.05 -2.96
N ILE A 48 11.09 -4.52 -2.45
CA ILE A 48 10.90 -4.20 -1.04
C ILE A 48 9.64 -4.93 -0.55
N GLU A 49 9.71 -5.49 0.65
CA GLU A 49 8.57 -6.12 1.31
C GLU A 49 7.90 -5.13 2.27
N ALA A 50 6.58 -5.03 2.15
CA ALA A 50 5.71 -4.33 3.07
C ALA A 50 4.63 -5.29 3.58
N VAL A 51 3.86 -4.85 4.58
CA VAL A 51 2.74 -5.65 5.09
C VAL A 51 1.63 -5.69 4.03
N PRO A 52 1.21 -6.86 3.55
CA PRO A 52 0.11 -6.97 2.58
C PRO A 52 -1.22 -6.52 3.19
N PHE A 53 -2.19 -6.26 2.34
CA PHE A 53 -3.57 -6.09 2.80
C PHE A 53 -4.06 -7.39 3.44
N SER A 54 -4.81 -7.26 4.54
CA SER A 54 -5.60 -8.40 5.00
C SER A 54 -6.75 -8.68 4.03
N ASP A 55 -7.28 -9.90 4.04
CA ASP A 55 -8.43 -10.28 3.22
C ASP A 55 -9.60 -9.29 3.37
N VAL A 56 -9.86 -8.84 4.61
CA VAL A 56 -10.91 -7.86 4.91
C VAL A 56 -10.61 -6.48 4.29
N GLN A 57 -9.36 -6.01 4.37
CA GLN A 57 -8.98 -4.75 3.73
C GLN A 57 -9.09 -4.83 2.22
N MET A 58 -8.69 -5.95 1.62
CA MET A 58 -8.81 -6.18 0.18
C MET A 58 -10.27 -6.18 -0.26
N ASP A 59 -11.16 -6.86 0.45
CA ASP A 59 -12.59 -6.86 0.20
C ASP A 59 -13.19 -5.44 0.26
N ILE A 60 -12.83 -4.68 1.28
CA ILE A 60 -13.29 -3.29 1.44
C ILE A 60 -12.79 -2.41 0.28
N TYR A 61 -11.53 -2.58 -0.11
CA TYR A 61 -10.92 -1.86 -1.23
C TYR A 61 -11.64 -2.17 -2.55
N GLN A 62 -11.89 -3.45 -2.86
CA GLN A 62 -12.57 -3.87 -4.08
C GLN A 62 -14.03 -3.41 -4.14
N LYS A 63 -14.72 -3.30 -3.00
CA LYS A 63 -16.07 -2.71 -2.89
C LYS A 63 -16.08 -1.18 -3.03
N GLY A 64 -14.92 -0.54 -2.97
CA GLY A 64 -14.80 0.93 -3.01
C GLY A 64 -15.17 1.60 -1.69
N GLY A 65 -15.06 0.88 -0.57
CA GLY A 65 -15.35 1.35 0.79
C GLY A 65 -16.20 0.37 1.59
N LEU A 66 -16.16 0.52 2.93
CA LEU A 66 -16.78 -0.43 3.87
C LEU A 66 -18.32 -0.44 3.78
N LEU A 67 -18.91 0.68 3.39
CA LEU A 67 -20.37 0.89 3.34
C LEU A 67 -20.93 0.94 1.91
N ARG A 68 -20.12 0.54 0.92
CA ARG A 68 -20.55 0.48 -0.49
C ARG A 68 -21.05 -0.90 -0.87
#